data_AF-A0A7X9DBJ4-F1
#
_entry.id   AF-A0A7X9DBJ4-F1
#
_cell.length_a   1.000
_cell.length_b   1.000
_cell.length_c   1.000
_cell.angle_alpha   90.00
_cell.angle_beta   90.00
_cell.angle_gamma   90.00
#
_symmetry.space_group_name_H-M   'P 1'
#
loop_
_entity.id
_entity.type
_entity.pdbx_description
1 polymer ?
#
loop_
_entity_poly.entity_id
_entity_poly.type
_entity_poly.pdbx_seq_one_letter_code
_entity_poly.pdbx_strand_id
1 'polypeptide(L)'
;MISLGVGFIVWKHNSKAPAITTNQKDEIFTDDVTVIRTFMANPNLELSFVKTDLPMPYFRVGKVTKVGNGESMEAVEDWVRKVNIYDQKGILDGRCATYEYQLDARSHKLTSVDIRGLRPNEIEALKKDGINCVDSYQMPKISKADAETIAKGYLKRAVPNLDQIWEEFIYSLQSNGELHQWLWEDKGYKLPEGLEGRPYSYPIIRITVYGNKQIQYWNTVSLFQN
;
A
#
# COMPACT_ATOMS: atom_id res chain seq x y z
N MET A 1 -42.20 10.47 -44.96
CA MET A 1 -41.27 11.50 -44.44
C MET A 1 -40.85 11.12 -43.03
N ILE A 2 -39.60 10.66 -42.94
CA ILE A 2 -38.63 10.70 -41.83
C ILE A 2 -39.18 10.57 -40.39
N SER A 3 -39.11 9.35 -39.84
CA SER A 3 -39.01 9.12 -38.40
C SER A 3 -37.56 9.35 -37.94
N LEU A 4 -37.31 10.38 -37.15
CA LEU A 4 -36.02 10.58 -36.48
C LEU A 4 -36.00 9.77 -35.19
N GLY A 5 -35.34 8.62 -35.23
CA GLY A 5 -34.96 7.87 -34.04
C GLY A 5 -33.83 8.61 -33.31
N VAL A 6 -34.06 8.93 -32.04
CA VAL A 6 -33.01 9.43 -31.15
C VAL A 6 -32.30 8.22 -30.58
N GLY A 7 -31.19 7.83 -31.21
CA GLY A 7 -30.29 6.82 -30.67
C GLY A 7 -29.50 7.40 -29.51
N PHE A 8 -29.80 6.95 -28.28
CA PHE A 8 -28.93 7.17 -27.14
C PHE A 8 -27.66 6.31 -27.34
N ILE A 9 -26.54 6.96 -27.64
CA ILE A 9 -25.23 6.34 -27.56
C ILE A 9 -24.89 6.24 -26.07
N VAL A 10 -25.13 5.07 -25.48
CA VAL A 10 -24.62 4.73 -24.15
C VAL A 10 -23.11 4.54 -24.27
N TRP A 11 -22.36 5.55 -23.85
CA TRP A 11 -20.92 5.46 -23.68
C TRP A 11 -20.66 4.53 -22.47
N LYS A 12 -20.38 3.25 -22.75
CA LYS A 12 -19.87 2.32 -21.75
C LYS A 12 -18.45 2.76 -21.37
N HIS A 13 -18.32 3.47 -20.25
CA HIS A 13 -17.04 3.53 -19.55
C HIS A 13 -16.74 2.12 -19.04
N ASN A 14 -15.78 1.44 -19.69
CA ASN A 14 -15.11 0.27 -19.11
C ASN A 14 -14.21 0.77 -17.98
N SER A 15 -14.78 1.04 -16.81
CA SER A 15 -14.03 1.10 -15.56
C SER A 15 -13.54 -0.32 -15.26
N LYS A 16 -12.31 -0.64 -15.68
CA LYS A 16 -11.57 -1.85 -15.30
C LYS A 16 -11.11 -1.78 -13.83
N ALA A 17 -11.96 -1.27 -12.94
CA ALA A 17 -11.74 -1.49 -11.52
C ALA A 17 -11.88 -3.00 -11.28
N PRO A 18 -10.98 -3.63 -10.51
CA PRO A 18 -11.03 -5.07 -10.29
C PRO A 18 -12.40 -5.46 -9.72
N ALA A 19 -13.13 -6.30 -10.46
CA ALA A 19 -14.37 -6.90 -9.97
C ALA A 19 -14.02 -7.97 -8.94
N ILE A 20 -14.56 -7.82 -7.73
CA ILE A 20 -14.30 -8.72 -6.59
C ILE A 20 -15.56 -9.50 -6.29
N THR A 21 -15.48 -10.82 -6.37
CA THR A 21 -16.49 -11.77 -5.90
C THR A 21 -16.62 -11.66 -4.39
N THR A 22 -17.76 -11.15 -3.93
CA THR A 22 -18.20 -11.20 -2.54
C THR A 22 -18.73 -12.60 -2.25
N ASN A 23 -18.11 -13.30 -1.30
CA ASN A 23 -18.70 -14.23 -0.33
C ASN A 23 -17.63 -15.21 0.15
N GLN A 24 -17.06 -14.97 1.33
CA GLN A 24 -16.80 -16.04 2.28
C GLN A 24 -16.67 -15.47 3.69
N LYS A 25 -17.39 -16.12 4.60
CA LYS A 25 -17.63 -15.77 6.00
C LYS A 25 -16.57 -16.48 6.86
N ASP A 26 -16.02 -15.73 7.82
CA ASP A 26 -15.37 -16.14 9.09
C ASP A 26 -14.33 -17.29 9.08
N GLU A 27 -13.02 -16.96 9.15
CA GLU A 27 -12.01 -17.67 9.99
C GLU A 27 -10.67 -16.88 10.15
N ILE A 28 -10.35 -16.53 11.42
CA ILE A 28 -9.04 -16.60 12.13
C ILE A 28 -7.90 -15.61 11.79
N PHE A 29 -7.34 -14.99 12.85
CA PHE A 29 -6.09 -14.21 12.96
C PHE A 29 -4.81 -14.85 12.33
N THR A 30 -4.92 -15.99 11.66
CA THR A 30 -3.86 -16.69 10.91
C THR A 30 -3.58 -16.09 9.52
N ASP A 31 -4.44 -15.19 9.03
CA ASP A 31 -4.34 -14.65 7.67
C ASP A 31 -3.22 -13.60 7.51
N ASP A 32 -3.12 -12.61 8.39
CA ASP A 32 -2.18 -11.48 8.23
C ASP A 32 -0.71 -11.93 8.06
N VAL A 33 -0.25 -12.81 8.96
CA VAL A 33 1.11 -13.36 8.94
C VAL A 33 1.36 -14.15 7.66
N THR A 34 0.36 -14.89 7.18
CA THR A 34 0.45 -15.67 5.94
C THR A 34 0.50 -14.76 4.72
N VAL A 35 -0.30 -13.69 4.69
CA VAL A 35 -0.28 -12.66 3.65
C VAL A 35 1.09 -11.99 3.59
N ILE A 36 1.65 -11.57 4.73
CA ILE A 36 2.99 -10.95 4.78
C ILE A 36 4.06 -11.92 4.28
N ARG A 37 4.07 -13.16 4.78
CA ARG A 37 5.05 -14.19 4.37
C ARG A 37 4.98 -14.51 2.88
N THR A 38 3.76 -14.58 2.35
CA THR A 38 3.50 -14.77 0.92
C THR A 38 4.03 -13.58 0.11
N PHE A 39 3.69 -12.36 0.53
CA PHE A 39 4.17 -11.14 -0.11
C PHE A 39 5.70 -11.05 -0.13
N MET A 40 6.36 -11.38 0.99
CA MET A 40 7.82 -11.38 1.10
C MET A 40 8.48 -12.61 0.48
N ALA A 41 7.70 -13.60 0.00
CA ALA A 41 8.18 -14.89 -0.46
C ALA A 41 9.12 -15.59 0.56
N ASN A 42 8.82 -15.43 1.85
CA ASN A 42 9.59 -16.01 2.95
C ASN A 42 8.63 -16.66 3.97
N PRO A 43 8.44 -17.99 3.94
CA PRO A 43 7.52 -18.68 4.84
C PRO A 43 7.96 -18.67 6.31
N ASN A 44 9.25 -18.45 6.56
CA ASN A 44 9.83 -18.45 7.91
C ASN A 44 10.02 -17.03 8.45
N LEU A 45 9.42 -16.01 7.81
CA LEU A 45 9.55 -14.65 8.28
C LEU A 45 8.99 -14.52 9.70
N GLU A 46 9.83 -14.03 10.60
CA GLU A 46 9.44 -13.75 11.97
C GLU A 46 8.85 -12.35 12.07
N LEU A 47 7.66 -12.28 12.66
CA LEU A 47 6.84 -11.07 12.75
C LEU A 47 6.39 -10.88 14.18
N SER A 48 6.27 -9.62 14.60
CA SER A 48 5.71 -9.24 15.89
C SER A 48 4.53 -8.32 15.66
N PHE A 49 3.35 -8.69 16.16
CA PHE A 49 2.21 -7.78 16.19
C PHE A 49 2.54 -6.59 17.09
N VAL A 50 2.29 -5.38 16.61
CA VAL A 50 2.56 -4.13 17.32
C VAL A 50 1.27 -3.58 17.91
N LYS A 51 0.28 -3.29 17.06
CA LYS A 51 -0.99 -2.67 17.43
C LYS A 51 -2.00 -2.71 16.28
N THR A 52 -3.23 -2.33 16.57
CA THR A 52 -4.22 -1.95 15.57
C THR A 52 -4.45 -0.43 15.67
N ASP A 53 -4.31 0.30 14.56
CA ASP A 53 -4.38 1.77 14.53
C ASP A 53 -4.95 2.29 13.20
N LEU A 54 -5.04 3.61 13.03
CA LEU A 54 -5.37 4.24 11.75
C LEU A 54 -4.28 3.95 10.69
N PRO A 55 -4.64 3.76 9.41
CA PRO A 55 -3.66 3.52 8.34
C PRO A 55 -2.74 4.72 8.15
N MET A 56 -1.45 4.47 7.92
CA MET A 56 -0.48 5.49 7.57
C MET A 56 -0.15 5.45 6.06
N PRO A 57 0.05 6.61 5.39
CA PRO A 57 -0.19 7.96 5.90
C PRO A 57 -1.68 8.22 6.11
N TYR A 58 -2.05 8.79 7.27
CA TYR A 58 -3.41 9.02 7.78
C TYR A 58 -4.52 8.97 6.72
N PHE A 59 -4.99 7.76 6.43
CA PHE A 59 -6.08 7.55 5.49
C PHE A 59 -7.39 7.91 6.17
N ARG A 60 -8.19 8.77 5.53
CA ARG A 60 -9.52 9.11 6.01
C ARG A 60 -10.46 9.44 4.87
N VAL A 61 -11.71 9.03 5.03
CA VAL A 61 -12.83 9.45 4.18
C VAL A 61 -13.88 10.11 5.08
N GLY A 62 -14.45 11.20 4.60
CA GLY A 62 -15.25 12.08 5.43
C GLY A 62 -15.86 13.25 4.68
N LYS A 63 -16.72 14.00 5.38
CA LYS A 63 -17.33 15.22 4.84
C LYS A 63 -16.39 16.40 5.05
N VAL A 64 -16.03 17.07 3.97
CA VAL A 64 -15.15 18.24 4.03
C VAL A 64 -15.99 19.52 4.06
N THR A 65 -15.72 20.36 5.05
CA THR A 65 -16.34 21.68 5.18
C THR A 65 -15.27 22.75 5.20
N LYS A 66 -15.45 23.80 4.39
CA LYS A 66 -14.54 24.96 4.40
C LYS A 66 -14.81 25.80 5.65
N VAL A 67 -13.78 26.07 6.42
CA VAL A 67 -13.85 26.90 7.64
C VAL A 67 -12.82 28.02 7.52
N GLY A 68 -13.27 29.21 7.13
CA GLY A 68 -12.38 30.34 6.83
C GLY A 68 -11.39 29.99 5.71
N ASN A 69 -10.09 30.10 6.02
CA ASN A 69 -8.98 29.73 5.12
C ASN A 69 -8.54 28.26 5.26
N GLY A 70 -9.21 27.46 6.09
CA GLY A 70 -8.89 26.06 6.33
C GLY A 70 -9.99 25.10 5.89
N GLU A 71 -9.72 23.81 6.06
CA GLU A 71 -10.69 22.73 5.91
C GLU A 71 -10.85 21.96 7.22
N SER A 72 -12.08 21.60 7.54
CA SER A 72 -12.40 20.56 8.54
C SER A 72 -12.90 19.33 7.79
N MET A 73 -12.58 18.15 8.32
CA MET A 73 -13.04 16.88 7.76
C MET A 73 -13.68 16.05 8.88
N GLU A 74 -14.99 15.87 8.78
CA GLU A 74 -15.77 15.08 9.73
C GLU A 74 -15.66 13.59 9.38
N ALA A 75 -15.35 12.76 10.38
CA ALA A 75 -15.34 11.33 10.20
C ALA A 75 -16.76 10.81 9.93
N VAL A 76 -16.87 9.88 8.98
CA VAL A 76 -18.10 9.11 8.73
C VAL A 76 -17.86 7.72 9.27
N GLU A 77 -18.71 7.25 10.18
CA GLU A 77 -18.50 6.03 10.98
C GLU A 77 -18.19 4.80 10.10
N ASP A 78 -19.00 4.58 9.06
CA ASP A 78 -18.82 3.48 8.09
C ASP A 78 -17.53 3.57 7.25
N TRP A 79 -16.86 4.72 7.28
CA TRP A 79 -15.63 5.01 6.54
C TRP A 79 -14.37 5.03 7.41
N VAL A 80 -14.49 4.80 8.72
CA VAL A 80 -13.33 4.65 9.60
C VAL A 80 -12.62 3.34 9.25
N ARG A 81 -11.33 3.44 8.89
CA ARG A 81 -10.48 2.29 8.60
C ARG A 81 -9.48 2.08 9.72
N LYS A 82 -9.16 0.82 9.99
CA LYS A 82 -8.07 0.42 10.89
C LYS A 82 -7.18 -0.59 10.17
N VAL A 83 -5.92 -0.61 10.57
CA VAL A 83 -4.93 -1.59 10.12
C VAL A 83 -4.32 -2.31 11.30
N ASN A 84 -4.02 -3.59 11.11
CA ASN A 84 -3.13 -4.33 11.99
C ASN A 84 -1.69 -4.08 11.57
N ILE A 85 -0.84 -3.72 12.53
CA ILE A 85 0.54 -3.34 12.30
C ILE A 85 1.47 -4.43 12.84
N TYR A 86 2.40 -4.87 12.01
CA TYR A 86 3.40 -5.87 12.34
C TYR A 86 4.80 -5.36 12.02
N ASP A 87 5.76 -5.64 12.89
CA ASP A 87 7.18 -5.43 12.61
C ASP A 87 7.83 -6.77 12.21
N GLN A 88 8.70 -6.75 11.21
CA GLN A 88 9.66 -7.83 10.97
C GLN A 88 10.67 -7.87 12.11
N LYS A 89 11.00 -9.07 12.60
CA LYS A 89 12.14 -9.24 13.51
C LYS A 89 13.47 -9.22 12.75
N GLY A 90 14.47 -8.59 13.35
CA GLY A 90 15.80 -8.43 12.77
C GLY A 90 16.00 -7.10 12.08
N ILE A 91 17.16 -6.95 11.43
CA ILE A 91 17.58 -5.73 10.75
C ILE A 91 17.68 -5.93 9.24
N LEU A 92 17.50 -4.85 8.48
CA LEU A 92 17.61 -4.86 7.03
C LEU A 92 19.03 -4.49 6.60
N ASP A 93 19.75 -5.43 5.98
CA ASP A 93 21.09 -5.24 5.41
C ASP A 93 22.09 -4.53 6.34
N GLY A 94 22.09 -4.91 7.62
CA GLY A 94 22.98 -4.33 8.62
C GLY A 94 22.60 -2.91 9.07
N ARG A 95 21.48 -2.34 8.60
CA ARG A 95 21.00 -1.01 8.96
C ARG A 95 20.16 -1.03 10.22
N CYS A 96 20.08 0.09 10.94
CA CYS A 96 19.19 0.21 12.10
C CYS A 96 17.74 0.42 11.66
N ALA A 97 17.24 -0.46 10.80
CA ALA A 97 15.90 -0.42 10.24
C ALA A 97 15.32 -1.82 10.07
N THR A 98 13.99 -1.91 10.13
CA THR A 98 13.20 -3.12 9.88
C THR A 98 12.05 -2.80 8.90
N TYR A 99 11.34 -3.83 8.43
CA TYR A 99 10.06 -3.62 7.75
C TYR A 99 8.92 -3.54 8.76
N GLU A 100 8.05 -2.56 8.56
CA GLU A 100 6.71 -2.50 9.16
C GLU A 100 5.68 -2.85 8.08
N TYR A 101 4.69 -3.66 8.44
CA TYR A 101 3.58 -4.06 7.58
C TYR A 101 2.28 -3.56 8.15
N GLN A 102 1.40 -3.05 7.28
CA GLN A 102 0.03 -2.69 7.63
C GLN A 102 -0.94 -3.50 6.78
N LEU A 103 -1.95 -4.08 7.42
CA LEU A 103 -3.00 -4.85 6.76
C LEU A 103 -4.37 -4.32 7.17
N ASP A 104 -5.29 -4.15 6.22
CA ASP A 104 -6.66 -3.73 6.53
C ASP A 104 -7.29 -4.74 7.50
N ALA A 105 -7.66 -4.28 8.69
CA ALA A 105 -8.13 -5.15 9.77
C ALA A 105 -9.45 -5.89 9.43
N ARG A 106 -10.17 -5.46 8.40
CA ARG A 106 -11.43 -6.10 7.95
C ARG A 106 -11.21 -7.17 6.90
N SER A 107 -10.20 -7.01 6.06
CA SER A 107 -10.00 -7.83 4.85
C SER A 107 -8.66 -8.55 4.81
N HIS A 108 -7.77 -8.30 5.77
CA HIS A 108 -6.42 -8.86 5.86
C HIS A 108 -5.55 -8.60 4.62
N LYS A 109 -5.96 -7.65 3.77
CA LYS A 109 -5.19 -7.24 2.60
C LYS A 109 -4.04 -6.34 3.03
N LEU A 110 -2.85 -6.65 2.54
CA LEU A 110 -1.64 -5.84 2.76
C LEU A 110 -1.82 -4.44 2.15
N THR A 111 -1.85 -3.42 3.00
CA THR A 111 -2.02 -2.02 2.62
C THR A 111 -0.70 -1.28 2.58
N SER A 112 0.26 -1.62 3.43
CA SER A 112 1.60 -1.04 3.34
C SER A 112 2.72 -1.99 3.76
N VAL A 113 3.89 -1.76 3.17
CA VAL A 113 5.20 -2.18 3.65
C VAL A 113 6.10 -0.96 3.69
N ASP A 114 6.60 -0.63 4.87
CA ASP A 114 7.41 0.56 5.11
C ASP A 114 8.75 0.17 5.74
N ILE A 115 9.81 0.90 5.41
CA ILE A 115 11.10 0.77 6.08
C ILE A 115 11.08 1.68 7.31
N ARG A 116 11.05 1.08 8.50
CA ARG A 116 11.00 1.78 9.79
C ARG A 116 12.37 1.77 10.45
N GLY A 117 12.86 2.94 10.85
CA GLY A 117 14.03 3.04 11.72
C GLY A 117 13.77 2.40 13.09
N LEU A 118 14.75 1.69 13.63
CA LEU A 118 14.67 1.12 14.96
C LEU A 118 14.68 2.20 16.03
N ARG A 119 13.89 2.00 17.09
CA ARG A 119 13.84 2.85 18.27
C ARG A 119 15.11 2.66 19.11
N PRO A 120 15.54 3.65 19.91
CA PRO A 120 16.75 3.54 20.72
C PRO A 120 16.82 2.28 21.61
N ASN A 121 15.71 1.91 22.25
CA ASN A 121 15.62 0.71 23.08
C ASN A 121 15.76 -0.60 22.26
N GLU A 122 15.29 -0.62 21.01
CA GLU A 122 15.47 -1.77 20.10
C GLU A 122 16.94 -1.89 19.69
N ILE A 123 17.61 -0.77 19.41
CA ILE A 123 19.04 -0.73 19.10
C ILE A 123 19.88 -1.19 20.30
N GLU A 124 19.53 -0.76 21.52
CA GLU A 124 20.20 -1.20 22.75
C GLU A 124 20.02 -2.70 23.02
N ALA A 125 18.83 -3.25 22.73
CA ALA A 125 18.59 -4.68 22.83
C ALA A 125 19.48 -5.46 21.85
N LEU A 126 19.52 -5.04 20.58
CA LEU A 126 20.39 -5.67 19.57
C LEU A 126 21.87 -5.64 19.98
N LYS A 127 22.35 -4.53 20.56
CA LYS A 127 23.73 -4.42 21.06
C LYS A 127 24.03 -5.43 22.17
N LYS A 128 23.08 -5.71 23.07
CA LYS A 128 23.23 -6.74 24.13
C LYS A 128 23.35 -8.14 23.54
N ASP A 129 22.68 -8.38 22.42
CA ASP A 129 22.75 -9.64 21.67
C ASP A 129 23.97 -9.70 20.72
N GLY A 130 24.88 -8.72 20.79
CA GLY A 130 26.09 -8.65 19.97
C GLY A 130 25.87 -8.19 18.52
N ILE A 131 24.65 -7.74 18.19
CA ILE A 131 24.29 -7.27 16.86
C ILE A 131 24.49 -5.75 16.79
N ASN A 132 25.40 -5.31 15.93
CA ASN A 132 25.61 -3.89 15.64
C ASN A 132 24.98 -3.55 14.29
N CYS A 133 24.13 -2.54 14.27
CA CYS A 133 23.59 -1.96 13.06
C CYS A 133 24.24 -0.60 12.77
N VAL A 134 24.32 -0.23 11.50
CA VAL A 134 24.93 1.02 11.04
C VAL A 134 23.99 1.78 10.12
N ASP A 135 23.82 3.08 10.37
CA ASP A 135 23.11 3.96 9.45
C ASP A 135 24.07 4.47 8.39
N SER A 136 24.38 3.62 7.41
CA SER A 136 25.05 4.04 6.18
C SER A 136 24.03 4.61 5.19
N TYR A 137 24.35 5.78 4.64
CA TYR A 137 23.51 6.52 3.69
C TYR A 137 23.83 6.23 2.22
N GLN A 138 24.86 5.43 1.92
CA GLN A 138 25.19 5.11 0.53
C GLN A 138 24.22 4.08 -0.02
N MET A 139 23.21 4.55 -0.75
CA MET A 139 22.32 3.70 -1.52
C MET A 139 23.00 3.36 -2.85
N PRO A 140 23.19 2.07 -3.19
CA PRO A 140 23.71 1.73 -4.51
C PRO A 140 22.69 2.10 -5.59
N LYS A 141 23.16 2.20 -6.83
CA LYS A 141 22.27 2.32 -7.99
C LYS A 141 21.88 0.94 -8.48
N ILE A 142 20.69 0.85 -9.06
CA ILE A 142 20.19 -0.35 -9.74
C ILE A 142 19.69 0.04 -11.13
N SER A 143 19.67 -0.90 -12.07
CA SER A 143 19.08 -0.64 -13.38
C SER A 143 17.55 -0.58 -13.26
N LYS A 144 16.89 0.18 -14.15
CA LYS A 144 15.42 0.18 -14.23
C LYS A 144 14.87 -1.23 -14.46
N ALA A 145 15.52 -2.04 -15.31
CA ALA A 145 15.05 -3.37 -15.66
C ALA A 145 15.11 -4.35 -14.46
N ASP A 146 16.18 -4.29 -13.67
CA ASP A 146 16.31 -5.10 -12.47
C ASP A 146 15.30 -4.66 -11.40
N ALA A 147 15.14 -3.34 -11.20
CA ALA A 147 14.15 -2.79 -10.29
C ALA A 147 12.72 -3.15 -10.72
N GLU A 148 12.42 -3.13 -12.02
CA GLU A 148 11.12 -3.53 -12.57
C GLU A 148 10.82 -5.00 -12.32
N THR A 149 11.83 -5.87 -12.49
CA THR A 149 11.71 -7.30 -12.20
C THR A 149 11.37 -7.54 -10.73
N ILE A 150 12.05 -6.83 -9.82
CA ILE A 150 11.75 -6.88 -8.38
C ILE A 150 10.33 -6.37 -8.10
N ALA A 151 9.96 -5.20 -8.65
CA ALA A 151 8.65 -4.59 -8.46
C ALA A 151 7.52 -5.53 -8.92
N LYS A 152 7.60 -6.06 -10.14
CA LYS A 152 6.65 -7.05 -10.67
C LYS A 152 6.59 -8.31 -9.80
N GLY A 153 7.72 -8.77 -9.30
CA GLY A 153 7.78 -9.92 -8.40
C GLY A 153 6.90 -9.74 -7.16
N TYR A 154 7.06 -8.62 -6.45
CA TYR A 154 6.23 -8.29 -5.29
C TYR A 154 4.77 -8.04 -5.66
N LEU A 155 4.52 -7.24 -6.70
CA LEU A 155 3.16 -6.88 -7.10
C LEU A 155 2.35 -8.10 -7.55
N LYS A 156 2.95 -9.08 -8.24
CA LYS A 156 2.25 -10.32 -8.64
C LYS A 156 1.71 -11.11 -7.45
N ARG A 157 2.30 -10.96 -6.27
CA ARG A 157 1.88 -11.64 -5.04
C ARG A 157 0.81 -10.87 -4.25
N ALA A 158 0.66 -9.57 -4.48
CA ALA A 158 -0.28 -8.72 -3.73
C ALA A 158 -1.42 -8.12 -4.57
N VAL A 159 -1.28 -8.07 -5.89
CA VAL A 159 -2.22 -7.39 -6.79
C VAL A 159 -2.84 -8.42 -7.73
N PRO A 160 -4.10 -8.82 -7.48
CA PRO A 160 -4.84 -9.66 -8.41
C PRO A 160 -4.92 -8.99 -9.78
N ASN A 161 -4.79 -9.77 -10.84
CA ASN A 161 -4.86 -9.29 -12.23
C ASN A 161 -3.81 -8.22 -12.59
N LEU A 162 -2.63 -8.21 -11.94
CA LEU A 162 -1.55 -7.27 -12.25
C LEU A 162 -1.27 -7.16 -13.76
N ASP A 163 -1.25 -8.28 -14.47
CA ASP A 163 -0.96 -8.31 -15.91
C ASP A 163 -1.95 -7.48 -16.75
N GLN A 164 -3.17 -7.24 -16.25
CA GLN A 164 -4.17 -6.42 -16.93
C GLN A 164 -3.99 -4.92 -16.71
N ILE A 165 -3.35 -4.52 -15.60
CA ILE A 165 -3.21 -3.12 -15.19
C ILE A 165 -1.75 -2.64 -15.18
N TRP A 166 -0.78 -3.52 -15.43
CA TRP A 166 0.66 -3.16 -15.37
C TRP A 166 1.00 -1.99 -16.29
N GLU A 167 0.47 -1.96 -17.50
CA GLU A 167 0.69 -0.89 -18.48
C GLU A 167 0.11 0.47 -18.04
N GLU A 168 -0.75 0.48 -17.01
CA GLU A 168 -1.30 1.70 -16.43
C GLU A 168 -0.41 2.28 -15.30
N PHE A 169 0.61 1.54 -14.85
CA PHE A 169 1.56 2.05 -13.84
C PHE A 169 2.49 3.10 -14.46
N ILE A 170 2.55 4.26 -13.82
CA ILE A 170 3.45 5.36 -14.20
C ILE A 170 4.79 5.15 -13.48
N TYR A 171 5.85 5.02 -14.27
CA TYR A 171 7.23 4.93 -13.77
C TYR A 171 7.81 6.31 -13.44
N SER A 172 8.57 6.40 -12.35
CA SER A 172 9.40 7.56 -12.01
C SER A 172 10.74 7.13 -11.42
N LEU A 173 11.81 7.84 -11.81
CA LEU A 173 13.14 7.68 -11.23
C LEU A 173 13.37 8.75 -10.17
N GLN A 174 13.88 8.34 -9.01
CA GLN A 174 14.20 9.21 -7.89
C GLN A 174 15.68 9.07 -7.51
N SER A 175 16.19 10.06 -6.78
CA SER A 175 17.55 10.06 -6.19
C SER A 175 18.64 9.59 -7.17
N ASN A 176 18.66 10.13 -8.39
CA ASN A 176 19.73 9.89 -9.37
C ASN A 176 20.00 8.39 -9.69
N GLY A 177 18.97 7.53 -9.67
CA GLY A 177 19.09 6.10 -10.00
C GLY A 177 19.15 5.16 -8.81
N GLU A 178 18.96 5.67 -7.60
CA GLU A 178 18.96 4.88 -6.38
C GLU A 178 17.56 4.35 -6.03
N LEU A 179 16.50 5.00 -6.52
CA LEU A 179 15.11 4.67 -6.22
C LEU A 179 14.28 4.65 -7.51
N HIS A 180 13.56 3.56 -7.72
CA HIS A 180 12.66 3.37 -8.87
C HIS A 180 11.24 3.14 -8.36
N GLN A 181 10.29 3.93 -8.85
CA GLN A 181 8.90 3.86 -8.38
C GLN A 181 7.93 3.62 -9.52
N TRP A 182 6.92 2.80 -9.26
CA TRP A 182 5.74 2.61 -10.11
C TRP A 182 4.49 2.97 -9.31
N LEU A 183 3.62 3.80 -9.90
CA LEU A 183 2.36 4.25 -9.30
C LEU A 183 1.19 3.98 -10.24
N TRP A 184 0.17 3.30 -9.74
CA TRP A 184 -1.13 3.15 -10.36
C TRP A 184 -2.19 3.90 -9.56
N GLU A 185 -3.18 4.48 -10.26
CA GLU A 185 -4.20 5.34 -9.69
C GLU A 185 -5.58 5.04 -10.34
N ASP A 186 -6.60 4.75 -9.54
CA ASP A 186 -7.97 4.59 -10.04
C ASP A 186 -8.72 5.92 -10.10
N LYS A 187 -8.34 6.78 -11.05
CA LYS A 187 -8.98 8.10 -11.23
C LYS A 187 -10.47 8.01 -11.64
N GLY A 188 -10.92 6.82 -12.06
CA GLY A 188 -12.31 6.53 -12.36
C GLY A 188 -13.17 6.36 -11.11
N TYR A 189 -12.57 5.95 -9.99
CA TYR A 189 -13.27 5.77 -8.72
C TYR A 189 -13.91 7.07 -8.23
N LYS A 190 -15.14 6.94 -7.70
CA LYS A 190 -15.86 8.03 -7.05
C LYS A 190 -16.31 7.57 -5.67
N LEU A 191 -15.99 8.36 -4.66
CA LEU A 191 -16.57 8.22 -3.35
C LEU A 191 -18.08 8.53 -3.40
N PRO A 192 -18.87 8.03 -2.43
CA PRO A 192 -20.25 8.45 -2.26
C PRO A 192 -20.40 9.98 -2.24
N GLU A 193 -21.55 10.46 -2.71
CA GLU A 193 -21.81 11.89 -2.82
C GLU A 193 -21.57 12.63 -1.48
N GLY A 194 -20.87 13.76 -1.56
CA GLY A 194 -20.52 14.57 -0.39
C GLY A 194 -19.33 14.09 0.43
N LEU A 195 -18.68 12.98 0.05
CA LEU A 195 -17.48 12.47 0.72
C LEU A 195 -16.21 12.78 -0.07
N GLU A 196 -15.13 13.08 0.65
CA GLU A 196 -13.78 13.20 0.10
C GLU A 196 -12.81 12.26 0.83
N GLY A 197 -11.68 11.96 0.19
CA GLY A 197 -10.60 11.14 0.76
C GLY A 197 -9.33 11.95 0.99
N ARG A 198 -8.53 11.55 1.98
CA ARG A 198 -7.16 12.02 2.23
C ARG A 198 -6.24 10.82 2.55
N PRO A 199 -4.95 10.88 2.18
CA PRO A 199 -4.35 11.91 1.32
C PRO A 199 -4.77 11.76 -0.15
N TYR A 200 -5.40 10.64 -0.52
CA TYR A 200 -5.89 10.37 -1.87
C TYR A 200 -7.42 10.39 -1.91
N SER A 201 -7.97 10.90 -3.01
CA SER A 201 -9.41 10.87 -3.28
C SER A 201 -9.87 9.59 -4.00
N TYR A 202 -8.94 8.72 -4.36
CA TYR A 202 -9.15 7.46 -5.06
C TYR A 202 -8.11 6.40 -4.64
N PRO A 203 -8.38 5.11 -4.92
CA PRO A 203 -7.42 4.03 -4.74
C PRO A 203 -6.11 4.25 -5.49
N ILE A 204 -5.00 3.87 -4.86
CA ILE A 204 -3.67 3.84 -5.46
C ILE A 204 -2.96 2.53 -5.16
N ILE A 205 -2.02 2.16 -6.03
CA ILE A 205 -1.01 1.14 -5.74
C ILE A 205 0.35 1.74 -6.09
N ARG A 206 1.28 1.71 -5.14
CA ARG A 206 2.63 2.23 -5.32
C ARG A 206 3.65 1.22 -4.85
N ILE A 207 4.70 1.01 -5.63
CA ILE A 207 5.89 0.29 -5.18
C ILE A 207 7.13 1.09 -5.53
N THR A 208 8.01 1.23 -4.55
CA THR A 208 9.34 1.82 -4.71
C THR A 208 10.37 0.73 -4.45
N VAL A 209 11.29 0.54 -5.37
CA VAL A 209 12.43 -0.37 -5.25
C VAL A 209 13.68 0.46 -5.08
N TYR A 210 14.38 0.21 -3.98
CA TYR A 210 15.67 0.84 -3.65
C TYR A 210 16.79 0.06 -4.33
N GLY A 211 17.92 0.71 -4.57
CA GLY A 211 19.03 0.07 -5.26
C GLY A 211 19.68 -1.08 -4.48
N ASN A 212 19.52 -1.13 -3.16
CA ASN A 212 19.85 -2.28 -2.33
C ASN A 212 18.79 -3.39 -2.36
N LYS A 213 17.80 -3.30 -3.26
CA LYS A 213 16.69 -4.24 -3.48
C LYS A 213 15.62 -4.27 -2.37
N GLN A 214 15.72 -3.39 -1.38
CA GLN A 214 14.64 -3.15 -0.43
C GLN A 214 13.46 -2.48 -1.13
N ILE A 215 12.27 -2.56 -0.53
CA ILE A 215 11.04 -2.00 -1.11
C ILE A 215 10.27 -1.15 -0.11
N GLN A 216 9.48 -0.21 -0.65
CA GLN A 216 8.30 0.32 0.01
C GLN A 216 7.09 0.03 -0.88
N TYR A 217 5.96 -0.34 -0.28
CA TYR A 217 4.77 -0.72 -1.02
C TYR A 217 3.54 -0.16 -0.36
N TRP A 218 2.66 0.55 -1.08
CA TRP A 218 1.36 1.01 -0.58
C TRP A 218 0.24 0.56 -1.53
N ASN A 219 -0.86 0.06 -0.99
CA ASN A 219 -2.05 -0.34 -1.72
C ASN A 219 -3.30 0.04 -0.93
N THR A 220 -3.99 1.08 -1.37
CA THR A 220 -5.16 1.62 -0.65
C THR A 220 -6.48 1.03 -1.13
N VAL A 221 -6.47 0.10 -2.10
CA VAL A 221 -7.69 -0.41 -2.74
C VAL A 221 -8.68 -0.96 -1.72
N SER A 222 -8.22 -1.75 -0.75
CA SER A 222 -9.09 -2.29 0.31
C SER A 222 -9.68 -1.20 1.22
N LEU A 223 -8.93 -0.13 1.46
CA LEU A 223 -9.37 0.98 2.31
C LEU A 223 -10.54 1.76 1.69
N PHE A 224 -10.68 1.73 0.35
CA PHE A 224 -11.81 2.31 -0.35
C PHE A 224 -13.02 1.38 -0.48
N GLN A 225 -12.91 0.12 -0.04
CA GLN A 225 -14.00 -0.86 -0.09
C GLN A 225 -14.77 -0.86 1.23
N ASN A 226 -16.10 -1.00 1.16
CA ASN A 226 -16.97 -1.23 2.32
C ASN A 226 -17.19 -2.73 2.52
#